data_AF-A0A7H0HFH9-F1
#
_entry.id   AF-A0A7H0HFH9-F1
#
_cell.length_a   1.000
_cell.length_b   1.000
_cell.length_c   1.000
_cell.angle_alpha   90.00
_cell.angle_beta   90.00
_cell.angle_gamma   90.00
#
_symmetry.space_group_name_H-M   'P 1'
#
loop_
_entity.id
_entity.type
_entity.pdbx_description
1 polymer ?
#
loop_
_entity_poly.entity_id
_entity_poly.type
_entity_poly.pdbx_seq_one_letter_code
_entity_poly.pdbx_strand_id
1 'polypeptide(L)'
;MHALTREQLWSRLEAVDYFDWCEEAEHAALRALFFDGVLWPPGPAPTWMACRELFFHPEQTPAQWARTVELRSRYVDDEDVVHTSPRLADEYRAEALYMLLASDHLYSGMGIPEQLALLDWLGWMDAPPSAAALDAWMYGINGWIEANPREPWLLADTDDSRHAHALPWLYRTLDASPLVMQGRWMASTQDGWCYERFPRNFLGSLQSLMRMAEKGKVPHRPGTDPGLRQDFLRQLRDDLVADAVPALLQQVWAMTRKA
;
A
#
# COMPACT_ATOMS: atom_id res chain seq x y z
N MET A 1 13.89 -2.04 18.54
CA MET A 1 13.41 -0.64 18.51
C MET A 1 11.92 -0.67 18.83
N HIS A 2 11.44 0.12 19.80
CA HIS A 2 10.06 0.02 20.27
C HIS A 2 9.11 0.72 19.28
N ALA A 3 8.02 0.06 18.91
CA ALA A 3 6.94 0.68 18.14
C ALA A 3 6.41 1.90 18.92
N LEU A 4 6.11 2.99 18.21
CA LEU A 4 5.56 4.21 18.81
C LEU A 4 4.19 3.92 19.40
N THR A 5 3.86 4.54 20.54
CA THR A 5 2.50 4.48 21.07
C THR A 5 1.55 5.28 20.18
N ARG A 6 0.25 5.03 20.30
CA ARG A 6 -0.78 5.77 19.56
C ARG A 6 -0.72 7.26 19.89
N GLU A 7 -0.46 7.64 21.14
CA GLU A 7 -0.27 9.02 21.56
C GLU A 7 0.91 9.67 20.84
N GLN A 8 2.05 8.97 20.78
CA GLN A 8 3.24 9.47 20.09
C GLN A 8 3.01 9.62 18.59
N LEU A 9 2.28 8.69 17.97
CA LEU A 9 1.90 8.76 16.55
C LEU A 9 0.96 9.94 16.29
N TRP A 10 -0.09 10.10 17.09
CA TRP A 10 -1.02 11.21 16.95
C TRP A 10 -0.33 12.56 17.10
N SER A 11 0.50 12.73 18.14
CA SER A 11 1.27 13.98 18.33
C SER A 11 2.23 14.25 17.17
N ARG A 12 2.78 13.22 16.52
CA ARG A 12 3.58 13.41 15.30
C ARG A 12 2.73 13.88 14.12
N LEU A 13 1.53 13.33 13.94
CA LEU A 13 0.58 13.77 12.91
C LEU A 13 0.18 15.24 13.11
N GLU A 14 -0.08 15.64 14.36
CA GLU A 14 -0.35 17.04 14.72
C GLU A 14 0.86 17.95 14.45
N ALA A 15 2.07 17.50 14.80
CA ALA A 15 3.29 18.31 14.63
C ALA A 15 3.67 18.59 13.17
N VAL A 16 3.14 17.82 12.22
CA VAL A 16 3.37 17.99 10.77
C VAL A 16 2.15 18.53 10.04
N ASP A 17 1.16 19.03 10.77
CA ASP A 17 -0.08 19.57 10.23
C ASP A 17 -0.82 18.57 9.31
N TYR A 18 -0.74 17.26 9.60
CA TYR A 18 -1.40 16.22 8.78
C TYR A 18 -2.91 16.46 8.65
N PHE A 19 -3.52 17.14 9.62
CA PHE A 19 -4.95 17.39 9.73
C PHE A 19 -5.37 18.79 9.25
N ASP A 20 -4.51 19.53 8.55
CA ASP A 20 -4.80 20.88 8.03
C ASP A 20 -6.03 20.96 7.10
N TRP A 21 -6.38 19.83 6.48
CA TRP A 21 -7.52 19.67 5.58
C TRP A 21 -8.86 19.45 6.30
N CYS A 22 -8.87 19.22 7.62
CA CYS A 22 -10.08 18.85 8.35
C CYS A 22 -10.59 19.96 9.26
N GLU A 23 -11.92 20.05 9.36
CA GLU A 23 -12.58 20.93 10.33
C GLU A 23 -12.48 20.36 11.75
N GLU A 24 -12.71 21.20 12.77
CA GLU A 24 -12.58 20.81 14.18
C GLU A 24 -13.42 19.56 14.55
N ALA A 25 -14.64 19.45 14.01
CA ALA A 25 -15.52 18.31 14.22
C ALA A 25 -15.00 17.03 13.56
N GLU A 26 -14.37 17.14 12.39
CA GLU A 26 -13.78 16.01 11.66
C GLU A 26 -12.52 15.52 12.38
N HIS A 27 -11.67 16.45 12.83
CA HIS A 27 -10.52 16.17 13.66
C HIS A 27 -10.92 15.41 14.93
N ALA A 28 -11.95 15.88 15.65
CA ALA A 28 -12.45 15.23 16.86
C ALA A 28 -12.96 13.81 16.58
N ALA A 29 -13.66 13.59 15.47
CA ALA A 29 -14.15 12.28 15.07
C ALA A 29 -13.00 11.33 14.70
N LEU A 30 -11.99 11.79 13.95
CA LEU A 30 -10.79 11.01 13.64
C LEU A 30 -10.04 10.64 14.90
N ARG A 31 -9.95 11.57 15.86
CA ARG A 31 -9.31 11.34 17.14
C ARG A 31 -10.06 10.27 17.94
N ALA A 32 -11.39 10.33 17.99
CA ALA A 32 -12.22 9.32 18.67
C ALA A 32 -12.14 7.94 18.00
N LEU A 33 -12.09 7.88 16.66
CA LEU A 33 -11.80 6.64 15.93
C LEU A 33 -10.43 6.09 16.31
N PHE A 34 -9.41 6.96 16.34
CA PHE A 34 -8.03 6.55 16.55
C PHE A 34 -7.77 6.08 17.98
N PHE A 35 -8.24 6.78 19.00
CA PHE A 35 -7.98 6.37 20.40
C PHE A 35 -9.02 5.40 20.94
N ASP A 36 -10.29 5.65 20.64
CA ASP A 36 -11.41 4.99 21.33
C ASP A 36 -12.14 3.98 20.42
N GLY A 37 -11.75 3.85 19.15
CA GLY A 37 -12.39 2.94 18.20
C GLY A 37 -13.83 3.33 17.85
N VAL A 38 -14.19 4.61 18.01
CA VAL A 38 -15.54 5.09 17.68
C VAL A 38 -15.70 5.16 16.17
N LEU A 39 -16.41 4.19 15.61
CA LEU A 39 -16.82 4.18 14.21
C LEU A 39 -17.83 5.30 13.94
N TRP A 40 -17.83 5.80 12.71
CA TRP A 40 -18.85 6.77 12.27
C TRP A 40 -20.24 6.15 12.33
N PRO A 41 -21.30 6.90 12.65
CA PRO A 41 -22.65 6.35 12.72
C PRO A 41 -23.07 5.59 11.43
N PRO A 42 -24.05 4.68 11.55
CA PRO A 42 -24.65 4.01 10.38
C PRO A 42 -25.18 5.02 9.37
N GLY A 43 -25.00 4.73 8.08
CA GLY A 43 -25.32 5.63 6.97
C GLY A 43 -24.09 5.96 6.11
N PRO A 44 -24.22 6.86 5.12
CA PRO A 44 -23.11 7.27 4.28
C PRO A 44 -22.04 7.96 5.15
N ALA A 45 -20.90 7.31 5.31
CA ALA A 45 -19.74 7.95 5.90
C ALA A 45 -19.15 8.92 4.87
N PRO A 46 -18.75 10.14 5.28
CA PRO A 46 -17.99 11.01 4.39
C PRO A 46 -16.68 10.32 4.00
N THR A 47 -16.20 10.56 2.79
CA THR A 47 -15.01 9.91 2.22
C THR A 47 -13.79 10.00 3.15
N TRP A 48 -13.60 11.14 3.83
CA TRP A 48 -12.50 11.32 4.76
C TRP A 48 -12.52 10.34 5.94
N MET A 49 -13.70 9.87 6.35
CA MET A 49 -13.86 8.92 7.44
C MET A 49 -13.81 7.48 6.93
N ALA A 50 -14.57 7.19 5.87
CA ALA A 50 -14.69 5.84 5.30
C ALA A 50 -13.31 5.25 4.96
N CYS A 51 -12.43 6.07 4.35
CA CYS A 51 -11.07 5.65 3.97
C CYS A 51 -10.11 5.44 5.16
N ARG A 52 -10.52 5.71 6.40
CA ARG A 52 -9.69 5.62 7.61
C ARG A 52 -10.20 4.61 8.63
N GLU A 53 -11.50 4.31 8.67
CA GLU A 53 -12.10 3.44 9.69
C GLU A 53 -11.45 2.06 9.84
N LEU A 54 -11.05 1.41 8.74
CA LEU A 54 -10.35 0.13 8.82
C LEU A 54 -8.93 0.26 9.39
N PHE A 55 -8.22 1.35 9.08
CA PHE A 55 -6.79 1.48 9.40
C PHE A 55 -6.53 2.20 10.73
N PHE A 56 -7.37 3.18 11.08
CA PHE A 56 -7.23 4.00 12.29
C PHE A 56 -7.82 3.31 13.51
N HIS A 57 -8.71 2.34 13.36
CA HIS A 57 -9.29 1.64 14.51
C HIS A 57 -8.19 0.96 15.35
N PRO A 58 -8.19 1.06 16.69
CA PRO A 58 -7.14 0.48 17.53
C PRO A 58 -7.18 -1.05 17.57
N GLU A 59 -8.35 -1.65 17.36
CA GLU A 59 -8.50 -3.11 17.22
C GLU A 59 -8.38 -3.52 15.75
N GLN A 60 -7.31 -4.27 15.44
CA GLN A 60 -6.97 -4.75 14.09
C GLN A 60 -7.19 -6.27 14.00
N THR A 61 -8.45 -6.69 14.04
CA THR A 61 -8.85 -8.10 14.03
C THR A 61 -9.86 -8.40 12.92
N PRO A 62 -9.94 -9.64 12.38
CA PRO A 62 -10.94 -10.01 11.39
C PRO A 62 -12.38 -9.74 11.83
N ALA A 63 -12.69 -9.89 13.12
CA ALA A 63 -14.02 -9.62 13.66
C ALA A 63 -14.36 -8.13 13.59
N GLN A 64 -13.40 -7.26 13.96
CA GLN A 64 -13.59 -5.82 13.89
C GLN A 64 -13.63 -5.33 12.44
N TRP A 65 -12.80 -5.86 11.54
CA TRP A 65 -12.86 -5.51 10.11
C TRP A 65 -14.20 -5.91 9.50
N ALA A 66 -14.71 -7.10 9.81
CA ALA A 66 -16.04 -7.54 9.38
C ALA A 66 -17.14 -6.60 9.89
N ARG A 67 -17.05 -6.16 11.15
CA ARG A 67 -17.99 -5.17 11.73
C ARG A 67 -17.96 -3.84 10.99
N THR A 68 -16.78 -3.31 10.67
CA THR A 68 -16.64 -2.07 9.88
C THR A 68 -17.22 -2.22 8.48
N VAL A 69 -16.93 -3.33 7.79
CA VAL A 69 -17.50 -3.61 6.46
C VAL A 69 -19.02 -3.76 6.52
N GLU A 70 -19.55 -4.48 7.51
CA GLU A 70 -20.98 -4.62 7.71
C GLU A 70 -21.65 -3.25 7.92
N LEU A 71 -21.02 -2.37 8.69
CA LEU A 71 -21.51 -1.01 8.90
C LEU A 71 -21.54 -0.21 7.58
N ARG A 72 -20.51 -0.33 6.74
CA ARG A 72 -20.43 0.37 5.43
C ARG A 72 -21.24 -0.27 4.32
N SER A 73 -21.74 -1.49 4.55
CA SER A 73 -22.71 -2.13 3.67
C SER A 73 -24.13 -1.55 3.81
N ARG A 74 -24.38 -0.71 4.83
CA ARG A 74 -25.70 -0.16 5.13
C ARG A 74 -25.89 1.23 4.54
N TYR A 75 -27.08 1.50 4.01
CA TYR A 75 -27.48 2.82 3.53
C TYR A 75 -28.92 3.15 3.97
N VAL A 76 -29.27 4.43 3.97
CA VAL A 76 -30.61 4.93 4.25
C VAL A 76 -31.22 5.40 2.93
N ASP A 77 -32.44 5.00 2.63
CA ASP A 77 -33.16 5.45 1.43
C ASP A 77 -33.92 6.77 1.67
N ASP A 78 -34.65 7.23 0.65
CA ASP A 78 -35.43 8.47 0.71
C ASP A 78 -36.62 8.41 1.70
N GLU A 79 -36.95 7.22 2.23
CA GLU A 79 -38.01 6.99 3.21
C GLU A 79 -37.46 6.82 4.65
N ASP A 80 -36.19 7.15 4.87
CA ASP A 80 -35.47 6.97 6.14
C ASP A 80 -35.35 5.49 6.59
N VAL A 81 -35.43 4.53 5.65
CA VAL A 81 -35.31 3.10 5.94
C VAL A 81 -33.88 2.61 5.73
N VAL A 82 -33.36 1.86 6.71
CA VAL A 82 -32.02 1.26 6.64
C VAL A 82 -32.04 -0.04 5.83
N HIS A 83 -31.21 -0.09 4.80
CA HIS A 83 -30.99 -1.26 3.95
C HIS A 83 -29.56 -1.77 4.05
N THR A 84 -29.34 -3.02 3.65
CA THR A 84 -28.00 -3.64 3.55
C THR A 84 -27.73 -4.06 2.11
N SER A 85 -26.57 -3.69 1.57
CA SER A 85 -26.17 -3.95 0.20
C SER A 85 -24.81 -4.67 0.14
N PRO A 86 -24.77 -5.92 -0.36
CA PRO A 86 -23.50 -6.61 -0.61
C PRO A 86 -22.58 -5.83 -1.55
N ARG A 87 -23.14 -5.13 -2.55
CA ARG A 87 -22.37 -4.30 -3.48
C ARG A 87 -21.56 -3.22 -2.76
N LEU A 88 -22.15 -2.55 -1.76
CA LEU A 88 -21.46 -1.52 -0.99
C LEU A 88 -20.33 -2.11 -0.13
N ALA A 89 -20.54 -3.32 0.40
CA ALA A 89 -19.48 -4.03 1.13
C ALA A 89 -18.30 -4.35 0.20
N ASP A 90 -18.57 -4.81 -1.01
CA ASP A 90 -17.54 -5.16 -2.00
C ASP A 90 -16.78 -3.92 -2.50
N GLU A 91 -17.49 -2.83 -2.78
CA GLU A 91 -16.90 -1.54 -3.14
C GLU A 91 -15.98 -1.01 -2.03
N TYR A 92 -16.46 -1.02 -0.79
CA TYR A 92 -15.67 -0.59 0.36
C TYR A 92 -14.41 -1.45 0.58
N ARG A 93 -14.52 -2.79 0.42
CA ARG A 93 -13.36 -3.69 0.49
C ARG A 93 -12.35 -3.40 -0.62
N ALA A 94 -12.81 -3.17 -1.85
CA ALA A 94 -11.94 -2.87 -2.97
C ALA A 94 -11.19 -1.54 -2.77
N GLU A 95 -11.87 -0.50 -2.29
CA GLU A 95 -11.26 0.78 -1.95
C GLU A 95 -10.27 0.63 -0.79
N ALA A 96 -10.63 -0.10 0.27
CA ALA A 96 -9.74 -0.38 1.38
C ALA A 96 -8.49 -1.14 0.94
N LEU A 97 -8.63 -2.14 0.07
CA LEU A 97 -7.49 -2.87 -0.49
C LEU A 97 -6.58 -1.93 -1.28
N TYR A 98 -7.15 -1.06 -2.12
CA TYR A 98 -6.40 -0.08 -2.89
C TYR A 98 -5.63 0.88 -1.97
N MET A 99 -6.31 1.45 -0.96
CA MET A 99 -5.70 2.35 0.03
C MET A 99 -4.61 1.66 0.82
N LEU A 100 -4.83 0.40 1.20
CA LEU A 100 -3.85 -0.41 1.87
C LEU A 100 -2.64 -0.59 0.94
N LEU A 101 -2.79 -1.09 -0.28
CA LEU A 101 -1.68 -1.27 -1.23
C LEU A 101 -0.90 0.02 -1.52
N ALA A 102 -1.56 1.17 -1.50
CA ALA A 102 -0.96 2.43 -1.91
C ALA A 102 0.10 2.98 -0.95
N SER A 103 -0.05 2.75 0.35
CA SER A 103 0.79 3.35 1.39
C SER A 103 1.07 2.37 2.53
N ASP A 104 2.18 2.55 3.24
CA ASP A 104 2.32 1.92 4.56
C ASP A 104 1.43 2.66 5.57
N HIS A 105 0.68 1.91 6.38
CA HIS A 105 -0.24 2.44 7.39
C HIS A 105 0.34 2.47 8.80
N LEU A 106 1.67 2.61 8.91
CA LEU A 106 2.32 2.74 10.22
C LEU A 106 1.84 3.99 10.98
N TYR A 107 1.46 5.05 10.26
CA TYR A 107 0.87 6.26 10.84
C TYR A 107 -0.52 6.07 11.44
N SER A 108 -1.26 5.06 10.98
CA SER A 108 -2.55 4.72 11.58
C SER A 108 -2.38 3.88 12.86
N GLY A 109 -1.13 3.57 13.23
CA GLY A 109 -0.78 2.67 14.32
C GLY A 109 -0.94 1.20 13.96
N MET A 110 -1.08 0.87 12.67
CA MET A 110 -1.13 -0.51 12.19
C MET A 110 0.29 -1.00 11.87
N GLY A 111 0.80 -1.93 12.69
CA GLY A 111 2.11 -2.55 12.46
C GLY A 111 2.12 -3.43 11.21
N ILE A 112 3.32 -3.77 10.72
CA ILE A 112 3.50 -4.59 9.50
C ILE A 112 2.70 -5.91 9.56
N PRO A 113 2.72 -6.69 10.66
CA PRO A 113 1.93 -7.92 10.74
C PRO A 113 0.43 -7.70 10.60
N GLU A 114 -0.11 -6.63 11.20
CA GLU A 114 -1.52 -6.28 11.08
C GLU A 114 -1.88 -5.87 9.64
N GLN A 115 -1.00 -5.12 8.96
CA GLN A 115 -1.24 -4.74 7.56
C GLN A 115 -1.26 -5.96 6.64
N LEU A 116 -0.35 -6.93 6.87
CA LEU A 116 -0.29 -8.17 6.09
C LEU A 116 -1.53 -9.04 6.34
N ALA A 117 -1.95 -9.17 7.59
CA ALA A 117 -3.18 -9.88 7.93
C ALA A 117 -4.43 -9.24 7.30
N LEU A 118 -4.49 -7.91 7.25
CA LEU A 118 -5.58 -7.19 6.59
C LEU A 118 -5.54 -7.36 5.06
N LEU A 119 -4.35 -7.33 4.44
CA LEU A 119 -4.20 -7.61 3.01
C LEU A 119 -4.73 -9.01 2.65
N ASP A 120 -4.34 -10.03 3.43
CA ASP A 120 -4.81 -11.39 3.26
C ASP A 120 -6.34 -11.48 3.41
N TRP A 121 -6.90 -10.84 4.44
CA TRP A 121 -8.34 -10.80 4.66
C TRP A 121 -9.12 -10.10 3.55
N LEU A 122 -8.53 -9.05 2.95
CA LEU A 122 -9.09 -8.34 1.80
C LEU A 122 -8.91 -9.09 0.47
N GLY A 123 -8.21 -10.24 0.46
CA GLY A 123 -8.04 -11.07 -0.74
C GLY A 123 -7.09 -10.46 -1.76
N TRP A 124 -6.07 -9.72 -1.32
CA TRP A 124 -5.14 -9.00 -2.20
C TRP A 124 -4.46 -9.85 -3.28
N MET A 125 -4.18 -11.12 -2.98
CA MET A 125 -3.59 -12.04 -3.95
C MET A 125 -4.59 -12.34 -5.08
N ASP A 126 -5.88 -12.42 -4.79
CA ASP A 126 -6.93 -12.73 -5.78
C ASP A 126 -7.49 -11.49 -6.50
N ALA A 127 -7.03 -10.30 -6.13
CA ALA A 127 -7.44 -9.06 -6.76
C ALA A 127 -6.97 -8.97 -8.22
N PRO A 128 -7.78 -8.42 -9.14
CA PRO A 128 -7.37 -8.17 -10.52
C PRO A 128 -6.16 -7.24 -10.60
N PRO A 129 -5.27 -7.43 -11.59
CA PRO A 129 -4.10 -6.57 -11.75
C PRO A 129 -4.53 -5.14 -12.09
N SER A 130 -3.95 -4.17 -11.39
CA SER A 130 -4.23 -2.74 -11.54
C SER A 130 -2.93 -1.97 -11.75
N ALA A 131 -2.91 -1.12 -12.78
CA ALA A 131 -1.79 -0.21 -13.03
C ALA A 131 -1.54 0.71 -11.83
N ALA A 132 -2.60 1.20 -11.18
CA ALA A 132 -2.48 2.07 -10.01
C ALA A 132 -1.89 1.33 -8.81
N ALA A 133 -2.26 0.06 -8.59
CA ALA A 133 -1.68 -0.76 -7.53
C ALA A 133 -0.20 -1.06 -7.78
N LEU A 134 0.18 -1.39 -9.03
CA LEU A 134 1.58 -1.59 -9.41
C LEU A 134 2.42 -0.31 -9.24
N ASP A 135 1.87 0.83 -9.66
CA ASP A 135 2.53 2.13 -9.52
C ASP A 135 2.76 2.47 -8.05
N ALA A 136 1.74 2.26 -7.20
CA ALA A 136 1.84 2.58 -5.79
C ALA A 136 2.78 1.62 -5.03
N TRP A 137 2.79 0.32 -5.37
CA TRP A 137 3.78 -0.61 -4.85
C TRP A 137 5.20 -0.20 -5.24
N MET A 138 5.40 0.15 -6.51
CA MET A 138 6.70 0.58 -7.02
C MET A 138 7.19 1.87 -6.38
N TYR A 139 6.27 2.79 -6.15
CA TYR A 139 6.52 4.02 -5.44
C TYR A 139 6.93 3.75 -3.97
N GLY A 140 6.21 2.88 -3.26
CA GLY A 140 6.51 2.48 -1.89
C GLY A 140 7.89 1.83 -1.76
N ILE A 141 8.20 0.85 -2.62
CA ILE A 141 9.50 0.17 -2.63
C ILE A 141 10.65 1.12 -2.95
N ASN A 142 10.52 1.96 -3.97
CA ASN A 142 11.60 2.90 -4.29
C ASN A 142 11.78 3.93 -3.16
N GLY A 143 10.70 4.43 -2.56
CA GLY A 143 10.79 5.35 -1.41
C GLY A 143 11.47 4.71 -0.19
N TRP A 144 11.16 3.45 0.09
CA TRP A 144 11.80 2.68 1.16
C TRP A 144 13.28 2.39 0.87
N ILE A 145 13.63 2.04 -0.37
CA ILE A 145 15.02 1.75 -0.75
C ILE A 145 15.87 3.04 -0.85
N GLU A 146 15.41 4.07 -1.56
CA GLU A 146 16.24 5.21 -2.03
C GLU A 146 16.55 6.31 -1.00
N ALA A 147 16.14 6.16 0.26
CA ALA A 147 16.50 7.09 1.35
C ALA A 147 15.82 8.45 1.43
N ASN A 148 14.91 8.76 0.51
CA ASN A 148 14.05 9.93 0.59
C ASN A 148 12.59 9.54 0.82
N PRO A 149 12.19 9.19 2.06
CA PRO A 149 10.76 9.13 2.36
C PRO A 149 10.18 10.53 2.12
N ARG A 150 9.23 10.65 1.19
CA ARG A 150 8.52 11.93 0.95
C ARG A 150 7.83 12.43 2.22
N GLU A 151 7.52 11.50 3.11
CA GLU A 151 6.89 11.75 4.40
C GLU A 151 7.82 11.23 5.51
N PRO A 152 8.82 12.03 5.93
CA PRO A 152 9.77 11.64 6.98
C PRO A 152 9.06 11.19 8.25
N TRP A 153 7.86 11.72 8.53
CA TRP A 153 7.03 11.35 9.68
C TRP A 153 6.45 9.93 9.62
N LEU A 154 6.30 9.33 8.42
CA LEU A 154 5.77 7.97 8.24
C LEU A 154 6.83 6.88 8.44
N LEU A 155 8.10 7.18 8.15
CA LEU A 155 9.14 6.18 7.91
C LEU A 155 10.46 6.48 8.64
N ALA A 156 10.53 7.52 9.49
CA ALA A 156 11.78 7.93 10.13
C ALA A 156 12.47 6.82 10.93
N ASP A 157 11.70 5.84 11.43
CA ASP A 157 12.22 4.89 12.41
C ASP A 157 12.20 3.42 11.93
N THR A 158 11.39 3.01 10.95
CA THR A 158 11.23 1.58 10.62
C THR A 158 12.10 1.12 9.45
N ASP A 159 12.98 0.13 9.67
CA ASP A 159 13.72 -0.53 8.57
C ASP A 159 12.87 -1.57 7.82
N ASP A 160 11.71 -1.96 8.35
CA ASP A 160 10.79 -2.90 7.70
C ASP A 160 9.78 -2.17 6.80
N SER A 161 9.33 -2.83 5.72
CA SER A 161 8.31 -2.32 4.80
C SER A 161 7.40 -3.46 4.36
N ARG A 162 6.09 -3.26 4.49
CA ARG A 162 5.09 -4.23 4.05
C ARG A 162 5.20 -4.50 2.55
N HIS A 163 5.58 -3.50 1.75
CA HIS A 163 5.77 -3.69 0.32
C HIS A 163 6.88 -4.71 0.01
N ALA A 164 7.89 -4.84 0.87
CA ALA A 164 8.95 -5.85 0.72
C ALA A 164 8.41 -7.27 0.92
N HIS A 165 7.50 -7.46 1.87
CA HIS A 165 6.76 -8.73 2.09
C HIS A 165 5.77 -9.04 0.95
N ALA A 166 5.42 -8.02 0.15
CA ALA A 166 4.53 -8.12 -1.01
C ALA A 166 5.22 -8.50 -2.33
N LEU A 167 6.45 -9.01 -2.29
CA LEU A 167 7.15 -9.45 -3.50
C LEU A 167 6.41 -10.56 -4.28
N PRO A 168 5.84 -11.61 -3.65
CA PRO A 168 5.05 -12.61 -4.37
C PRO A 168 3.80 -12.02 -5.05
N TRP A 169 3.18 -11.01 -4.44
CA TRP A 169 2.05 -10.29 -5.02
C TRP A 169 2.47 -9.53 -6.28
N LEU A 170 3.64 -8.88 -6.28
CA LEU A 170 4.16 -8.23 -7.49
C LEU A 170 4.29 -9.26 -8.62
N TYR A 171 4.88 -10.42 -8.33
CA TYR A 171 5.10 -11.46 -9.34
C TYR A 171 3.77 -11.91 -9.95
N ARG A 172 2.81 -12.30 -9.11
CA ARG A 172 1.47 -12.69 -9.56
C ARG A 172 0.79 -11.58 -10.37
N THR A 173 0.88 -10.34 -9.91
CA THR A 173 0.23 -9.20 -10.55
C THR A 173 0.84 -8.92 -11.92
N LEU A 174 2.16 -8.99 -12.06
CA LEU A 174 2.83 -8.79 -13.35
C LEU A 174 2.53 -9.91 -14.34
N ASP A 175 2.50 -11.17 -13.89
CA ASP A 175 2.13 -12.31 -14.75
C ASP A 175 0.69 -12.20 -15.27
N ALA A 176 -0.23 -11.67 -14.46
CA ALA A 176 -1.62 -11.46 -14.84
C ALA A 176 -1.86 -10.15 -15.62
N SER A 177 -0.91 -9.21 -15.60
CA SER A 177 -1.09 -7.90 -16.21
C SER A 177 -1.01 -7.96 -17.74
N PRO A 178 -1.67 -7.03 -18.46
CA PRO A 178 -1.56 -6.93 -19.91
C PRO A 178 -0.23 -6.27 -20.36
N LEU A 179 0.76 -6.13 -19.46
CA LEU A 179 2.03 -5.47 -19.74
C LEU A 179 2.99 -6.37 -20.51
N VAL A 180 3.57 -5.82 -21.57
CA VAL A 180 4.55 -6.52 -22.41
C VAL A 180 5.71 -5.60 -22.76
N MET A 181 6.88 -6.19 -23.03
CA MET A 181 7.97 -5.47 -23.67
C MET A 181 7.78 -5.47 -25.18
N GLN A 182 7.93 -4.29 -25.79
CA GLN A 182 8.02 -4.07 -27.23
C GLN A 182 9.42 -3.51 -27.55
N GLY A 183 10.39 -4.42 -27.68
CA GLY A 183 11.80 -4.05 -27.84
C GLY A 183 12.35 -3.39 -26.58
N ARG A 184 12.61 -2.08 -26.62
CA ARG A 184 13.13 -1.31 -25.48
C ARG A 184 12.05 -0.60 -24.66
N TRP A 185 10.78 -0.73 -25.06
CA TRP A 185 9.65 -0.02 -24.47
C TRP A 185 8.72 -1.02 -23.80
N MET A 186 7.99 -0.56 -22.78
CA MET A 186 6.89 -1.30 -22.19
C MET A 186 5.57 -0.73 -22.71
N ALA A 187 4.60 -1.60 -22.97
CA ALA A 187 3.26 -1.23 -23.41
C ALA A 187 2.21 -2.12 -22.74
N SER A 188 0.97 -1.64 -22.70
CA SER A 188 -0.21 -2.46 -22.39
C SER A 188 -0.77 -3.06 -23.68
N THR A 189 -1.18 -4.32 -23.64
CA THR A 189 -1.93 -5.00 -24.71
C THR A 189 -3.43 -4.71 -24.66
N GLN A 190 -3.91 -4.07 -23.60
CA GLN A 190 -5.31 -3.72 -23.38
C GLN A 190 -5.47 -2.20 -23.32
N ASP A 191 -6.35 -1.67 -24.17
CA ASP A 191 -6.72 -0.26 -24.19
C ASP A 191 -7.41 0.15 -22.88
N GLY A 192 -7.04 1.33 -22.35
CA GLY A 192 -7.63 1.89 -21.14
C GLY A 192 -7.21 1.24 -19.82
N TRP A 193 -6.40 0.18 -19.83
CA TRP A 193 -5.96 -0.49 -18.59
C TRP A 193 -5.01 0.37 -17.73
N CYS A 194 -4.19 1.21 -18.36
CA CYS A 194 -3.28 2.13 -17.68
C CYS A 194 -3.33 3.54 -18.27
N TYR A 195 -2.95 4.52 -17.46
CA TYR A 195 -2.78 5.91 -17.92
C TYR A 195 -1.54 6.04 -18.84
N GLU A 196 -1.55 7.00 -19.76
CA GLU A 196 -0.59 7.10 -20.88
C GLU A 196 0.90 6.99 -20.47
N ARG A 197 1.27 7.66 -19.37
CA ARG A 197 2.67 7.71 -18.90
C ARG A 197 3.09 6.49 -18.08
N PHE A 198 2.15 5.64 -17.66
CA PHE A 198 2.41 4.53 -16.74
C PHE A 198 3.50 3.59 -17.25
N PRO A 199 3.42 2.99 -18.46
CA PRO A 199 4.38 1.97 -18.88
C PRO A 199 5.82 2.48 -18.92
N ARG A 200 6.01 3.73 -19.34
CA ARG A 200 7.32 4.37 -19.40
C ARG A 200 7.91 4.61 -18.00
N ASN A 201 7.12 5.20 -17.10
CA ASN A 201 7.56 5.49 -15.73
C ASN A 201 7.84 4.18 -14.99
N PHE A 202 6.92 3.24 -15.07
CA PHE A 202 7.01 1.94 -14.43
C PHE A 202 8.23 1.14 -14.90
N LEU A 203 8.50 1.12 -16.21
CA LEU A 203 9.74 0.52 -16.75
C LEU A 203 11.00 1.16 -16.17
N GLY A 204 11.05 2.50 -16.11
CA GLY A 204 12.20 3.22 -15.55
C GLY A 204 12.44 2.86 -14.07
N SER A 205 11.37 2.76 -13.28
CA SER A 205 11.43 2.35 -11.88
C SER A 205 11.87 0.90 -11.72
N LEU A 206 11.32 -0.04 -12.51
CA LEU A 206 11.79 -1.42 -12.52
C LEU A 206 13.28 -1.51 -12.87
N GLN A 207 13.74 -0.79 -13.89
CA GLN A 207 15.16 -0.75 -14.24
C GLN A 207 16.04 -0.18 -13.12
N SER A 208 15.54 0.79 -12.34
CA SER A 208 16.24 1.27 -11.14
C SER A 208 16.36 0.15 -10.10
N LEU A 209 15.24 -0.50 -9.78
CA LEU A 209 15.18 -1.60 -8.83
C LEU A 209 16.11 -2.76 -9.23
N MET A 210 16.09 -3.19 -10.49
CA MET A 210 16.98 -4.25 -11.00
C MET A 210 18.47 -3.89 -10.86
N ARG A 211 18.84 -2.63 -11.13
CA ARG A 211 20.22 -2.17 -10.95
C ARG A 211 20.63 -2.14 -9.48
N MET A 212 19.70 -1.84 -8.58
CA MET A 212 19.95 -1.89 -7.13
C MET A 212 20.12 -3.33 -6.65
N ALA A 213 19.25 -4.24 -7.10
CA ALA A 213 19.33 -5.67 -6.80
C ALA A 213 20.67 -6.27 -7.26
N GLU A 214 21.11 -5.96 -8.48
CA GLU A 214 22.40 -6.42 -9.02
C GLU A 214 23.59 -5.95 -8.16
N LYS A 215 23.55 -4.70 -7.69
CA LYS A 215 24.61 -4.14 -6.84
C LYS A 215 24.59 -4.66 -5.40
N GLY A 216 23.42 -5.07 -4.90
CA GLY A 216 23.21 -5.50 -3.51
C GLY A 216 23.50 -4.40 -2.48
N LYS A 217 23.44 -3.13 -2.87
CA LYS A 217 23.76 -1.98 -2.02
C LYS A 217 22.58 -1.04 -1.95
N VAL A 218 22.30 -0.56 -0.76
CA VAL A 218 21.29 0.46 -0.47
C VAL A 218 21.97 1.75 -0.01
N PRO A 219 21.36 2.92 -0.25
CA PRO A 219 21.86 4.17 0.32
C PRO A 219 21.96 4.10 1.85
N HIS A 220 23.07 4.63 2.38
CA HIS A 220 23.27 4.69 3.83
C HIS A 220 22.32 5.71 4.47
N ARG A 221 21.68 5.32 5.57
CA ARG A 221 20.86 6.20 6.42
C ARG A 221 21.41 6.15 7.85
N PRO A 222 21.83 7.29 8.44
CA PRO A 222 22.21 7.32 9.84
C PRO A 222 21.05 6.84 10.73
N GLY A 223 21.32 5.92 11.65
CA GLY A 223 20.33 5.41 12.60
C GLY A 223 19.40 4.32 12.07
N THR A 224 19.50 3.94 10.80
CA THR A 224 18.72 2.83 10.22
C THR A 224 19.65 1.68 9.84
N ASP A 225 19.33 0.46 10.29
CA ASP A 225 19.96 -0.76 9.78
C ASP A 225 19.68 -0.87 8.27
N PRO A 226 20.63 -1.23 7.40
CA PRO A 226 20.31 -1.53 5.99
C PRO A 226 19.86 -2.97 5.74
N GLY A 227 19.90 -3.85 6.77
CA GLY A 227 19.74 -5.29 6.66
C GLY A 227 18.49 -5.74 5.90
N LEU A 228 17.31 -5.25 6.27
CA LEU A 228 16.05 -5.70 5.63
C LEU A 228 15.96 -5.28 4.17
N ARG A 229 16.45 -4.08 3.84
CA ARG A 229 16.51 -3.60 2.44
C ARG A 229 17.52 -4.39 1.62
N GLN A 230 18.66 -4.73 2.20
CA GLN A 230 19.67 -5.58 1.55
C GLN A 230 19.16 -7.01 1.34
N ASP A 231 18.46 -7.57 2.32
CA ASP A 231 17.85 -8.90 2.24
C ASP A 231 16.77 -8.95 1.16
N PHE A 232 15.92 -7.92 1.06
CA PHE A 232 14.96 -7.78 -0.04
C PHE A 232 15.63 -7.74 -1.41
N LEU A 233 16.67 -6.91 -1.58
CA LEU A 233 17.42 -6.83 -2.84
C LEU A 233 18.12 -8.15 -3.19
N ARG A 234 18.63 -8.86 -2.18
CA ARG A 234 19.23 -10.19 -2.34
C ARG A 234 18.17 -11.20 -2.79
N GLN A 235 17.02 -11.25 -2.13
CA GLN A 235 15.92 -12.14 -2.51
C GLN A 235 15.48 -11.90 -3.96
N LEU A 236 15.24 -10.65 -4.35
CA LEU A 236 14.88 -10.31 -5.73
C LEU A 236 15.95 -10.75 -6.73
N ARG A 237 17.24 -10.57 -6.40
CA ARG A 237 18.34 -11.01 -7.25
C ARG A 237 18.41 -12.54 -7.37
N ASP A 238 18.25 -13.25 -6.26
CA ASP A 238 18.28 -14.70 -6.23
C ASP A 238 17.13 -15.28 -7.06
N ASP A 239 15.93 -14.71 -6.97
CA ASP A 239 14.78 -15.08 -7.78
C ASP A 239 15.02 -14.82 -9.28
N LEU A 240 15.63 -13.69 -9.63
CA LEU A 240 16.03 -13.38 -11.01
C LEU A 240 17.04 -14.39 -11.56
N VAL A 241 18.06 -14.75 -10.77
CA VAL A 241 19.09 -15.74 -11.15
C VAL A 241 18.49 -17.14 -11.30
N ALA A 242 17.55 -17.50 -10.43
CA ALA A 242 16.87 -18.80 -10.43
C ALA A 242 15.78 -18.94 -11.49
N ASP A 243 15.50 -17.89 -12.25
CA ASP A 243 14.37 -17.82 -13.20
C ASP A 243 13.00 -18.03 -12.54
N ALA A 244 12.85 -17.55 -11.30
CA ALA A 244 11.65 -17.66 -10.47
C ALA A 244 10.76 -16.40 -10.49
N VAL A 245 10.96 -15.51 -11.48
CA VAL A 245 10.21 -14.26 -11.62
C VAL A 245 9.42 -14.23 -12.94
N PRO A 246 8.40 -13.36 -13.07
CA PRO A 246 7.70 -13.12 -14.32
C PRO A 246 8.62 -12.85 -15.51
N ALA A 247 8.23 -13.32 -16.69
CA ALA A 247 9.00 -13.13 -17.94
C ALA A 247 9.26 -11.64 -18.23
N LEU A 248 8.33 -10.76 -17.84
CA LEU A 248 8.49 -9.31 -17.95
C LEU A 248 9.69 -8.81 -17.12
N LEU A 249 9.85 -9.29 -15.87
CA LEU A 249 10.97 -8.90 -15.02
C LEU A 249 12.31 -9.43 -15.56
N GLN A 250 12.33 -10.66 -16.09
CA GLN A 250 13.53 -11.19 -16.74
C GLN A 250 13.98 -10.32 -17.92
N GLN A 251 13.04 -9.90 -18.76
CA GLN A 251 13.33 -9.04 -19.90
C GLN A 251 13.88 -7.68 -19.45
N VAL A 252 13.29 -7.07 -18.42
CA VAL A 252 13.78 -5.80 -17.87
C VAL A 252 15.18 -5.95 -17.25
N TRP A 253 15.44 -7.00 -16.48
CA TRP A 253 16.76 -7.24 -15.89
C TRP A 253 17.83 -7.47 -16.97
N ALA A 254 17.52 -8.26 -18.00
CA ALA A 254 18.41 -8.45 -19.15
C ALA A 254 18.77 -7.14 -19.85
N MET A 255 17.84 -6.17 -19.93
CA MET A 255 18.13 -4.84 -20.46
C MET A 255 19.11 -4.06 -19.60
N THR A 256 19.02 -4.17 -18.27
CA THR A 256 19.94 -3.46 -17.36
C THR A 256 21.37 -3.99 -17.38
N ARG A 257 21.56 -5.24 -17.81
CA ARG A 257 22.88 -5.89 -17.94
C ARG A 257 23.56 -5.67 -19.29
N LYS A 258 22.78 -5.27 -20.30
CA LYS A 258 23.25 -4.99 -21.69
C LYS A 258 23.45 -3.50 -21.95
N ALA A 259 23.23 -2.64 -20.95
CA ALA A 259 23.36 -1.19 -21.02
C ALA A 259 24.72 -0.71 -20.52
#